data_AF-W9Z6R2-F1
#
_entry.id   AF-W9Z6R2-F1
#
_cell.length_a   1.000
_cell.length_b   1.000
_cell.length_c   1.000
_cell.angle_alpha   90.00
_cell.angle_beta   90.00
_cell.angle_gamma   90.00
#
_symmetry.space_group_name_H-M   'P 1'
#
loop_
_entity.id
_entity.type
_entity.pdbx_description
1 polymer ?
#
loop_
_entity_poly.entity_id
_entity_poly.type
_entity_poly.pdbx_seq_one_letter_code
_entity_poly.pdbx_strand_id
1 'polypeptide(L)'
;MAATISATRAISSASSVICQAEEANAMSRNPELGPATDPDRPPGLSSLQPQHPANTSRKRRSQPRATSERAEGGVQRILDDRKVILDNLSHAIHFKRSALVSFADDPIVLRALLRYSRTSGNLHRRYHAVLFHWMAEDNERIIEMKSAMGEDAEKRIKRDLWSCNFWKKVSDIGMKHGLGPLVPLCAFVNDFSGYRLSEDAQGPLIKELENRLQNETDMLRIWLQDARGLCEAILVGPTPVASFNIDKYNFQAEFDMTDDQFRFYVCSGLN
;
A
#
# COMPACT_ATOMS: atom_id res chain seq x y z
N MET A 1 -46.40 13.83 -6.98
CA MET A 1 -46.11 12.49 -6.42
C MET A 1 -44.61 12.27 -6.51
N ALA A 2 -43.89 12.54 -5.43
CA ALA A 2 -42.45 12.40 -5.34
C ALA A 2 -42.15 11.18 -4.46
N ALA A 3 -41.43 10.20 -5.02
CA ALA A 3 -41.03 9.00 -4.31
C ALA A 3 -39.63 9.19 -3.73
N THR A 4 -39.56 9.39 -2.42
CA THR A 4 -38.33 9.42 -1.63
C THR A 4 -37.92 7.98 -1.29
N ILE A 5 -36.81 7.50 -1.86
CA ILE A 5 -36.24 6.19 -1.51
C ILE A 5 -35.29 6.41 -0.33
N SER A 6 -35.71 5.99 0.86
CA SER A 6 -34.86 5.90 2.06
C SER A 6 -34.10 4.58 2.06
N ALA A 7 -32.77 4.66 1.97
CA ALA A 7 -31.90 3.51 2.17
C ALA A 7 -31.68 3.29 3.67
N THR A 8 -32.38 2.31 4.24
CA THR A 8 -32.20 1.87 5.63
C THR A 8 -31.02 0.90 5.70
N ARG A 9 -29.96 1.25 6.43
CA ARG A 9 -28.77 0.40 6.65
C ARG A 9 -29.07 -0.55 7.82
N ALA A 10 -29.24 -1.84 7.52
CA ALA A 10 -29.37 -2.89 8.54
C ALA A 10 -27.98 -3.21 9.11
N ILE A 11 -27.78 -2.91 10.39
CA ILE A 11 -26.62 -3.35 11.17
C ILE A 11 -26.98 -4.72 11.78
N SER A 12 -26.40 -5.77 11.23
CA SER A 12 -26.48 -7.12 11.79
C SER A 12 -25.56 -7.20 13.01
N SER A 13 -26.17 -7.39 14.17
CA SER A 13 -25.51 -7.69 15.45
C SER A 13 -25.11 -9.16 15.47
N ALA A 14 -23.81 -9.43 15.59
CA ALA A 14 -23.29 -10.76 15.89
C ALA A 14 -22.55 -10.71 17.22
N SER A 15 -23.15 -11.38 18.19
CA SER A 15 -22.73 -11.52 19.59
C SER A 15 -21.37 -12.20 19.73
N SER A 16 -20.61 -11.74 20.72
CA SER A 16 -19.38 -12.36 21.21
C SER A 16 -19.71 -13.62 22.03
N VAL A 17 -19.14 -14.76 21.64
CA VAL A 17 -19.14 -15.99 22.45
C VAL A 17 -17.76 -16.66 22.40
N ILE A 18 -17.02 -16.47 23.51
CA ILE A 18 -16.23 -17.43 24.32
C ILE A 18 -15.03 -18.16 23.66
N CYS A 19 -13.85 -18.01 24.28
CA CYS A 19 -13.13 -19.12 24.94
C CYS A 19 -11.93 -18.60 25.77
N GLN A 20 -12.07 -18.73 27.09
CA GLN A 20 -10.98 -18.66 28.06
C GLN A 20 -10.13 -19.93 27.94
N ALA A 21 -8.81 -19.79 28.00
CA ALA A 21 -7.90 -20.88 28.29
C ALA A 21 -7.10 -20.52 29.55
N GLU A 22 -7.44 -21.19 30.64
CA GLU A 22 -6.56 -21.35 31.81
C GLU A 22 -5.44 -22.33 31.44
N GLU A 23 -4.20 -22.00 31.80
CA GLU A 23 -3.25 -23.02 32.24
C GLU A 23 -2.20 -22.38 33.15
N ALA A 24 -2.21 -22.82 34.40
CA ALA A 24 -1.21 -22.52 35.41
C ALA A 24 -0.08 -23.55 35.32
N ASN A 25 1.19 -23.11 35.42
CA ASN A 25 2.08 -23.71 36.41
C ASN A 25 3.34 -22.89 36.67
N ALA A 26 3.71 -22.90 37.95
CA ALA A 26 4.72 -22.06 38.55
C ALA A 26 6.05 -22.82 38.80
N MET A 27 7.12 -22.03 38.91
CA MET A 27 8.36 -22.27 39.67
C MET A 27 9.29 -23.43 39.28
N SER A 28 10.50 -23.07 38.85
CA SER A 28 11.71 -23.69 39.42
C SER A 28 12.90 -22.71 39.41
N ARG A 29 13.67 -22.73 40.49
CA ARG A 29 14.67 -21.74 40.94
C ARG A 29 16.06 -21.95 40.30
N ASN A 30 16.81 -20.85 40.16
CA ASN A 30 18.28 -20.83 39.94
C ASN A 30 19.05 -21.49 41.10
N PRO A 31 20.36 -21.75 40.92
CA PRO A 31 21.31 -20.86 41.60
C PRO A 31 22.52 -20.43 40.75
N GLU A 32 22.92 -19.19 41.01
CA GLU A 32 24.18 -18.54 40.62
C GLU A 32 25.38 -19.13 41.38
N LEU A 33 26.56 -19.15 40.73
CA LEU A 33 27.86 -19.34 41.39
C LEU A 33 28.73 -18.11 41.08
N GLY A 34 29.17 -17.44 42.15
CA GLY A 34 30.00 -16.24 42.12
C GLY A 34 31.51 -16.51 41.89
N PRO A 35 32.33 -15.44 41.84
CA PRO A 35 33.69 -15.45 41.30
C PRO A 35 34.78 -15.72 42.36
N ALA A 36 35.93 -16.25 41.95
CA ALA A 36 37.16 -16.28 42.76
C ALA A 36 38.42 -16.07 41.89
N THR A 37 39.33 -15.27 42.43
CA THR A 37 40.54 -14.64 41.86
C THR A 37 41.82 -15.51 41.85
N ASP A 38 42.69 -15.23 40.85
CA ASP A 38 44.17 -15.41 40.61
C ASP A 38 45.09 -15.88 41.77
N PRO A 39 46.34 -16.39 41.57
CA PRO A 39 47.34 -16.02 40.52
C PRO A 39 48.28 -17.15 39.96
N ASP A 40 48.89 -16.95 38.79
CA ASP A 40 50.32 -17.26 38.53
C ASP A 40 50.76 -16.92 37.08
N ARG A 41 51.77 -16.04 36.96
CA ARG A 41 52.48 -15.60 35.73
C ARG A 41 53.95 -15.31 36.16
N PRO A 42 55.05 -15.56 35.40
CA PRO A 42 55.30 -15.10 34.00
C PRO A 42 56.34 -15.96 33.20
N PRO A 43 57.06 -15.48 32.15
CA PRO A 43 56.83 -14.42 31.13
C PRO A 43 56.97 -14.93 29.67
N GLY A 44 56.51 -14.16 28.67
CA GLY A 44 56.94 -14.37 27.28
C GLY A 44 56.13 -13.66 26.18
N LEU A 45 56.59 -12.46 25.80
CA LEU A 45 56.57 -11.85 24.45
C LEU A 45 55.23 -11.67 23.70
N SER A 46 54.69 -10.46 23.87
CA SER A 46 54.16 -9.53 22.85
C SER A 46 53.73 -10.11 21.50
N SER A 47 52.41 -10.23 21.30
CA SER A 47 51.80 -10.32 19.97
C SER A 47 50.41 -9.69 19.98
N LEU A 48 50.30 -8.61 19.20
CA LEU A 48 49.13 -8.20 18.41
C LEU A 48 47.80 -8.02 19.17
N GLN A 49 47.62 -6.81 19.68
CA GLN A 49 46.34 -6.23 20.03
C GLN A 49 45.45 -6.09 18.77
N PRO A 50 44.22 -6.64 18.74
CA PRO A 50 43.24 -6.32 17.71
C PRO A 50 42.76 -4.88 17.93
N GLN A 51 43.08 -3.99 16.99
CA GLN A 51 42.50 -2.65 16.95
C GLN A 51 41.01 -2.75 16.57
N HIS A 52 40.16 -2.16 17.42
CA HIS A 52 38.78 -1.82 17.06
C HIS A 52 38.76 -0.97 15.78
N PRO A 53 38.05 -1.37 14.71
CA PRO A 53 37.88 -0.47 13.58
C PRO A 53 36.88 0.62 13.95
N ALA A 54 37.37 1.85 13.84
CA ALA A 54 36.64 3.10 14.00
C ALA A 54 35.42 3.19 13.07
N ASN A 55 34.34 3.77 13.60
CA ASN A 55 33.16 4.22 12.85
C ASN A 55 33.57 5.22 11.75
N THR A 56 33.80 4.74 10.53
CA THR A 56 33.87 5.60 9.35
C THR A 56 32.46 5.78 8.78
N SER A 57 31.84 6.91 9.15
CA SER A 57 30.67 7.47 8.48
C SER A 57 31.00 7.69 7.00
N ARG A 58 30.57 6.74 6.15
CA ARG A 58 30.68 6.86 4.69
C ARG A 58 29.51 7.72 4.21
N LYS A 59 29.72 9.03 4.15
CA LYS A 59 28.93 9.99 3.35
C LYS A 59 28.79 9.40 1.93
N ARG A 60 27.65 8.75 1.63
CA ARG A 60 27.26 8.47 0.25
C ARG A 60 26.94 9.82 -0.40
N ARG A 61 27.94 10.36 -1.08
CA ARG A 61 27.84 11.53 -1.94
C ARG A 61 26.85 11.16 -3.05
N SER A 62 25.60 11.57 -2.91
CA SER A 62 24.63 11.54 -3.99
C SER A 62 25.20 12.33 -5.16
N GLN A 63 25.39 11.68 -6.31
CA GLN A 63 25.72 12.37 -7.55
C GLN A 63 24.65 13.42 -7.84
N PRO A 64 25.03 14.67 -8.18
CA PRO A 64 24.07 15.63 -8.69
C PRO A 64 23.63 15.18 -10.09
N ARG A 65 22.31 14.99 -10.27
CA ARG A 65 21.70 14.70 -11.56
C ARG A 65 21.89 15.96 -12.42
N ALA A 66 22.75 15.85 -13.42
CA ALA A 66 23.06 16.93 -14.34
C ALA A 66 21.79 17.42 -15.06
N THR A 67 21.60 18.73 -15.01
CA THR A 67 20.72 19.46 -15.92
C THR A 67 21.29 19.44 -17.34
N SER A 68 20.42 19.22 -18.32
CA SER A 68 20.55 19.52 -19.76
C SER A 68 21.39 18.60 -20.65
N GLU A 69 20.73 17.60 -21.25
CA GLU A 69 20.92 17.22 -22.67
C GLU A 69 19.51 17.04 -23.24
N ARG A 70 18.95 18.09 -23.85
CA ARG A 70 18.86 18.32 -25.30
C ARG A 70 18.07 17.23 -26.03
N ALA A 71 16.99 17.66 -26.66
CA ALA A 71 16.08 16.85 -27.46
C ALA A 71 16.82 16.06 -28.54
N GLU A 72 16.93 14.75 -28.34
CA GLU A 72 17.12 13.76 -29.41
C GLU A 72 16.21 12.57 -29.10
N GLY A 73 15.54 12.07 -30.14
CA GLY A 73 14.36 11.22 -30.06
C GLY A 73 14.57 9.94 -29.26
N GLY A 74 14.14 9.95 -28.00
CA GLY A 74 13.92 8.75 -27.21
C GLY A 74 12.52 8.23 -27.51
N VAL A 75 12.42 7.03 -28.09
CA VAL A 75 11.18 6.26 -28.16
C VAL A 75 10.56 6.28 -26.75
N GLN A 76 9.46 7.04 -26.59
CA GLN A 76 8.64 7.01 -25.39
C GLN A 76 8.27 5.54 -25.20
N ARG A 77 8.84 4.86 -24.20
CA ARG A 77 8.44 3.48 -23.88
C ARG A 77 6.93 3.54 -23.62
N ILE A 78 6.15 3.02 -24.56
CA ILE A 78 4.72 2.80 -24.37
C ILE A 78 4.65 1.83 -23.20
N LEU A 79 4.17 2.32 -22.06
CA LEU A 79 3.99 1.48 -20.88
C LEU A 79 2.85 0.51 -21.20
N ASP A 80 3.12 -0.79 -21.04
CA ASP A 80 2.09 -1.81 -21.20
C ASP A 80 1.17 -1.76 -19.97
N ASP A 81 -0.06 -1.25 -20.15
CA ASP A 81 -1.05 -1.09 -19.07
C ASP A 81 -1.30 -2.42 -18.33
N ARG A 82 -1.22 -3.56 -19.02
CA ARG A 82 -1.38 -4.88 -18.39
C ARG A 82 -0.30 -5.11 -17.36
N LYS A 83 0.96 -4.83 -17.70
CA LYS A 83 2.08 -4.95 -16.77
C LYS A 83 1.91 -3.98 -15.61
N VAL A 84 1.47 -2.76 -15.87
CA VAL A 84 1.18 -1.79 -14.79
C VAL A 84 0.12 -2.32 -13.82
N ILE A 85 -0.97 -2.89 -14.34
CA ILE A 85 -2.03 -3.48 -13.50
C ILE A 85 -1.49 -4.69 -12.71
N LEU A 86 -0.78 -5.61 -13.37
CA LEU A 86 -0.23 -6.83 -12.76
C LEU A 86 0.82 -6.50 -11.69
N ASP A 87 1.72 -5.54 -11.94
CA ASP A 87 2.69 -5.05 -10.97
C ASP A 87 2.00 -4.51 -9.71
N ASN A 88 0.92 -3.75 -9.88
CA ASN A 88 0.16 -3.22 -8.75
C ASN A 88 -0.51 -4.34 -7.94
N LEU A 89 -1.15 -5.31 -8.61
CA LEU A 89 -1.84 -6.42 -7.97
C LEU A 89 -0.87 -7.39 -7.28
N SER A 90 0.24 -7.73 -7.94
CA SER A 90 1.31 -8.59 -7.40
C SER A 90 1.89 -7.99 -6.12
N HIS A 91 2.31 -6.71 -6.15
CA HIS A 91 2.82 -6.07 -4.93
C HIS A 91 1.75 -5.95 -3.84
N ALA A 92 0.49 -5.75 -4.21
CA ALA A 92 -0.59 -5.64 -3.25
C ALA A 92 -0.89 -6.96 -2.54
N ILE A 93 -0.93 -8.08 -3.25
CA ILE A 93 -1.19 -9.38 -2.62
C ILE A 93 -0.03 -9.80 -1.72
N HIS A 94 1.22 -9.55 -2.13
CA HIS A 94 2.38 -9.79 -1.28
C HIS A 94 2.34 -8.94 -0.01
N PHE A 95 1.95 -7.66 -0.12
CA PHE A 95 1.77 -6.81 1.04
C PHE A 95 0.65 -7.31 1.97
N LYS A 96 -0.51 -7.68 1.43
CA LYS A 96 -1.65 -8.19 2.23
C LYS A 96 -1.33 -9.46 3.00
N ARG A 97 -0.47 -10.34 2.47
CA ARG A 97 -0.04 -11.54 3.19
C ARG A 97 1.08 -11.26 4.20
N SER A 98 1.92 -10.26 3.94
CA SER A 98 3.07 -9.93 4.80
C SER A 98 2.71 -9.00 5.95
N ALA A 99 1.72 -8.15 5.75
CA ALA A 99 1.15 -7.30 6.78
C ALA A 99 -0.14 -7.94 7.26
N LEU A 100 -0.34 -8.06 8.57
CA LEU A 100 -1.68 -8.16 9.14
C LEU A 100 -2.36 -6.81 8.89
N VAL A 101 -2.83 -6.59 7.67
CA VAL A 101 -3.54 -5.36 7.31
C VAL A 101 -4.83 -5.40 8.12
N SER A 102 -4.86 -4.58 9.16
CA SER A 102 -6.10 -4.27 9.87
C SER A 102 -7.10 -3.78 8.82
N PHE A 103 -8.32 -4.31 8.86
CA PHE A 103 -9.50 -3.63 8.34
C PHE A 103 -9.60 -2.31 9.08
N ALA A 104 -8.85 -1.31 8.62
CA ALA A 104 -8.61 -0.11 9.38
C ALA A 104 -9.80 0.84 9.16
N ASP A 105 -10.83 0.65 9.99
CA ASP A 105 -11.92 1.61 10.14
C ASP A 105 -11.51 2.82 11.00
N ASP A 106 -10.33 2.77 11.61
CA ASP A 106 -9.80 3.81 12.49
C ASP A 106 -9.10 4.96 11.72
N PRO A 107 -9.51 6.22 11.97
CA PRO A 107 -9.01 7.37 11.24
C PRO A 107 -7.54 7.71 11.51
N ILE A 108 -7.04 7.42 12.72
CA ILE A 108 -5.66 7.65 13.13
C ILE A 108 -4.76 6.60 12.48
N VAL A 109 -5.20 5.34 12.47
CA VAL A 109 -4.50 4.23 11.81
C VAL A 109 -4.39 4.48 10.30
N LEU A 110 -5.48 4.82 9.63
CA LEU A 110 -5.45 5.15 8.19
C LEU A 110 -4.47 6.28 7.88
N ARG A 111 -4.51 7.35 8.67
CA ARG A 111 -3.57 8.47 8.53
C ARG A 111 -2.12 8.07 8.80
N ALA A 112 -1.86 7.21 9.78
CA ALA A 112 -0.52 6.71 10.06
C ALA A 112 -0.01 5.87 8.89
N LEU A 113 -0.84 4.98 8.33
CA LEU A 113 -0.52 4.18 7.16
C LEU A 113 -0.16 5.05 5.94
N LEU A 114 -0.87 6.17 5.73
CA LEU A 114 -0.55 7.11 4.65
C LEU A 114 0.84 7.74 4.77
N ARG A 115 1.29 8.03 6.01
CA ARG A 115 2.53 8.78 6.24
C ARG A 115 3.75 7.90 6.46
N TYR A 116 3.57 6.74 7.07
CA TYR A 116 4.69 5.93 7.57
C TYR A 116 4.86 4.62 6.81
N SER A 117 3.89 4.23 5.98
CA SER A 117 3.97 2.98 5.22
C SER A 117 4.81 3.12 3.96
N ARG A 118 6.14 3.20 4.16
CA ARG A 118 7.11 3.00 3.08
C ARG A 118 7.09 1.57 2.55
N THR A 119 6.63 0.63 3.38
CA THR A 119 6.59 -0.81 3.10
C THR A 119 5.29 -1.31 2.47
N SER A 120 4.22 -0.50 2.43
CA SER A 120 3.00 -0.91 1.70
C SER A 120 3.19 -0.90 0.20
N GLY A 121 2.63 -1.90 -0.49
CA GLY A 121 2.46 -1.84 -1.94
C GLY A 121 1.72 -0.57 -2.36
N ASN A 122 2.02 -0.03 -3.54
CA ASN A 122 1.44 1.23 -4.02
C ASN A 122 -0.08 1.21 -4.05
N LEU A 123 -0.66 0.10 -4.52
CA LEU A 123 -2.11 -0.05 -4.57
C LEU A 123 -2.76 0.10 -3.19
N HIS A 124 -2.15 -0.45 -2.12
CA HIS A 124 -2.63 -0.27 -0.76
C HIS A 124 -2.51 1.18 -0.28
N ARG A 125 -1.43 1.90 -0.64
CA ARG A 125 -1.34 3.34 -0.34
C ARG A 125 -2.45 4.15 -1.00
N ARG A 126 -2.74 3.85 -2.26
CA ARG A 126 -3.83 4.50 -3.03
C ARG A 126 -5.18 4.19 -2.41
N TYR A 127 -5.41 2.92 -2.05
CA TYR A 127 -6.60 2.47 -1.34
C TYR A 127 -6.78 3.22 -0.01
N HIS A 128 -5.75 3.27 0.83
CA HIS A 128 -5.81 4.01 2.10
C HIS A 128 -6.05 5.51 1.89
N ALA A 129 -5.56 6.09 0.78
CA ALA A 129 -5.80 7.50 0.44
C ALA A 129 -7.27 7.76 0.12
N VAL A 130 -7.92 6.83 -0.59
CA VAL A 130 -9.36 6.88 -0.87
C VAL A 130 -10.16 6.69 0.42
N LEU A 131 -9.82 5.68 1.25
CA LEU A 131 -10.48 5.47 2.55
C LEU A 131 -10.40 6.68 3.46
N PHE A 132 -9.22 7.30 3.54
CA PHE A 132 -9.02 8.51 4.34
C PHE A 132 -9.90 9.67 3.86
N HIS A 133 -10.14 9.76 2.55
CA HIS A 133 -11.03 10.76 1.98
C HIS A 133 -12.50 10.50 2.36
N TRP A 134 -12.99 9.26 2.23
CA TRP A 134 -14.36 8.91 2.64
C TRP A 134 -14.60 9.09 4.13
N MET A 135 -13.61 8.76 4.94
CA MET A 135 -13.66 8.98 6.39
C MET A 135 -13.74 10.47 6.74
N ALA A 136 -13.12 11.36 5.96
CA ALA A 136 -13.23 12.80 6.17
C ALA A 136 -14.57 13.38 5.71
N GLU A 137 -15.37 12.64 4.95
CA GLU A 137 -16.77 12.98 4.64
C GLU A 137 -17.71 12.63 5.82
N ASP A 138 -17.26 11.79 6.76
CA ASP A 138 -17.97 11.45 8.00
C ASP A 138 -17.63 12.46 9.11
N ASN A 139 -18.63 13.28 9.48
CA ASN A 139 -18.50 14.34 10.48
C ASN A 139 -18.15 13.83 11.88
N GLU A 140 -18.61 12.63 12.27
CA GLU A 140 -18.33 12.10 13.60
C GLU A 140 -16.88 11.64 13.68
N ARG A 141 -16.43 10.87 12.67
CA ARG A 141 -15.05 10.39 12.58
C ARG A 141 -14.03 11.53 12.50
N ILE A 142 -14.33 12.59 11.75
CA ILE A 142 -13.41 13.73 11.65
C ILE A 142 -13.33 14.55 12.95
N ILE A 143 -14.41 14.61 13.74
CA ILE A 143 -14.41 15.26 15.07
C ILE A 143 -13.55 14.44 16.04
N GLU A 144 -13.76 13.13 16.10
CA GLU A 144 -12.97 12.22 16.93
C GLU A 144 -11.48 12.31 16.60
N MET A 145 -11.16 12.24 15.31
CA MET A 145 -9.79 12.37 14.82
C MET A 145 -9.16 13.72 15.19
N LYS A 146 -9.91 14.83 15.07
CA LYS A 146 -9.43 16.16 15.48
C LYS A 146 -9.14 16.21 16.97
N SER A 147 -10.03 15.65 17.79
CA SER A 147 -9.87 15.57 19.24
C SER A 147 -8.58 14.81 19.61
N ALA A 148 -8.37 13.63 19.03
CA ALA A 148 -7.20 12.81 19.28
C ALA A 148 -5.87 13.43 18.79
N MET A 149 -5.93 14.26 17.76
CA MET A 149 -4.74 14.91 17.18
C MET A 149 -4.34 16.20 17.91
N GLY A 150 -5.20 16.79 18.73
CA GLY A 150 -4.92 18.03 19.45
C GLY A 150 -4.76 19.25 18.55
N GLU A 151 -4.00 20.24 19.01
CA GLU A 151 -3.80 21.51 18.30
C GLU A 151 -3.25 21.32 16.88
N ASP A 152 -3.67 22.17 15.94
CA ASP A 152 -3.37 22.09 14.50
C ASP A 152 -3.95 20.87 13.75
N ALA A 153 -4.82 20.06 14.38
CA ALA A 153 -5.41 18.90 13.73
C ALA A 153 -6.06 19.23 12.38
N GLU A 154 -6.85 20.30 12.33
CA GLU A 154 -7.52 20.74 11.10
C GLU A 154 -6.53 21.04 9.96
N LYS A 155 -5.46 21.79 10.26
CA LYS A 155 -4.43 22.13 9.28
C LYS A 155 -3.69 20.89 8.78
N ARG A 156 -3.44 19.92 9.66
CA ARG A 156 -2.80 18.64 9.30
C ARG A 156 -3.72 17.77 8.45
N ILE A 157 -4.99 17.64 8.82
CA ILE A 157 -6.00 16.87 8.08
C ILE A 157 -6.21 17.47 6.68
N LYS A 158 -6.41 18.79 6.57
CA LYS A 158 -6.53 19.47 5.27
C LYS A 158 -5.33 19.20 4.35
N ARG A 159 -4.12 19.23 4.90
CA ARG A 159 -2.88 18.94 4.15
C ARG A 159 -2.82 17.49 3.67
N ASP A 160 -3.27 16.54 4.49
CA ASP A 160 -3.28 15.12 4.15
C ASP A 160 -4.35 14.82 3.09
N LEU A 161 -5.55 15.39 3.23
CA LEU A 161 -6.63 15.28 2.24
C LEU A 161 -6.22 15.84 0.87
N TRP A 162 -5.58 17.01 0.84
CA TRP A 162 -5.07 17.58 -0.41
C TRP A 162 -4.11 16.60 -1.12
N SER A 163 -3.27 15.87 -0.39
CA SER A 163 -2.37 14.89 -0.99
C SER A 163 -3.04 13.59 -1.46
N CYS A 164 -4.23 13.31 -0.94
CA CYS A 164 -5.04 12.12 -1.29
C CYS A 164 -6.06 12.41 -2.39
N ASN A 165 -6.39 13.69 -2.65
CA ASN A 165 -7.43 14.12 -3.57
C ASN A 165 -7.28 13.56 -4.99
N PHE A 166 -6.04 13.40 -5.47
CA PHE A 166 -5.77 12.76 -6.76
C PHE A 166 -6.38 11.35 -6.83
N TRP A 167 -6.12 10.51 -5.82
CA TRP A 167 -6.62 9.14 -5.78
C TRP A 167 -8.14 9.08 -5.56
N LYS A 168 -8.70 10.06 -4.83
CA LYS A 168 -10.16 10.21 -4.72
C LYS A 168 -10.79 10.49 -6.09
N LYS A 169 -10.24 11.39 -6.89
CA LYS A 169 -10.72 11.66 -8.26
C LYS A 169 -10.62 10.42 -9.16
N VAL A 170 -9.52 9.67 -9.08
CA VAL A 170 -9.37 8.39 -9.80
C VAL A 170 -10.47 7.39 -9.39
N SER A 171 -10.75 7.28 -8.09
CA SER A 171 -11.85 6.45 -7.57
C SER A 171 -13.21 6.90 -8.09
N ASP A 172 -13.48 8.21 -8.10
CA ASP A 172 -14.76 8.77 -8.55
C ASP A 172 -15.00 8.53 -10.05
N ILE A 173 -13.95 8.58 -10.87
CA ILE A 173 -14.01 8.17 -12.28
C ILE A 173 -14.38 6.68 -12.39
N GLY A 174 -13.76 5.81 -11.59
CA GLY A 174 -14.12 4.38 -11.56
C GLY A 174 -15.59 4.12 -11.27
N MET A 175 -16.12 4.83 -10.28
CA MET A 175 -17.55 4.80 -9.94
C MET A 175 -18.42 5.27 -11.11
N LYS A 176 -18.08 6.41 -11.71
CA LYS A 176 -18.79 6.98 -12.88
C LYS A 176 -18.85 6.01 -14.05
N HIS A 177 -17.81 5.22 -14.26
CA HIS A 177 -17.65 4.33 -15.41
C HIS A 177 -17.96 2.85 -15.13
N GLY A 178 -18.50 2.51 -13.96
CA GLY A 178 -18.96 1.17 -13.61
C GLY A 178 -17.88 0.17 -13.20
N LEU A 179 -16.65 0.63 -12.96
CA LEU A 179 -15.53 -0.21 -12.50
C LEU A 179 -15.48 -0.36 -10.97
N GLY A 180 -16.26 0.47 -10.26
CA GLY A 180 -16.15 0.62 -8.81
C GLY A 180 -14.98 1.53 -8.41
N PRO A 181 -14.80 1.78 -7.10
CA PRO A 181 -13.93 2.84 -6.62
C PRO A 181 -12.44 2.46 -6.60
N LEU A 182 -12.13 1.17 -6.53
CA LEU A 182 -10.77 0.70 -6.25
C LEU A 182 -10.01 0.22 -7.49
N VAL A 183 -10.73 -0.27 -8.49
CA VAL A 183 -10.14 -0.86 -9.69
C VAL A 183 -9.27 0.13 -10.48
N PRO A 184 -9.70 1.38 -10.76
CA PRO A 184 -8.87 2.31 -11.54
C PRO A 184 -7.56 2.72 -10.83
N LEU A 185 -7.44 2.47 -9.52
CA LEU A 185 -6.19 2.69 -8.80
C LEU A 185 -5.06 1.79 -9.34
N CYS A 186 -5.37 0.71 -10.05
CA CYS A 186 -4.38 -0.18 -10.68
C CYS A 186 -3.76 0.39 -11.97
N ALA A 187 -4.37 1.42 -12.58
CA ALA A 187 -3.95 1.95 -13.88
C ALA A 187 -2.67 2.80 -13.83
N PHE A 188 -2.14 3.06 -12.63
CA PHE A 188 -1.03 4.00 -12.43
C PHE A 188 0.25 3.26 -12.04
N VAL A 189 1.37 3.68 -12.63
CA VAL A 189 2.71 3.16 -12.31
C VAL A 189 3.11 3.35 -10.85
N ASN A 190 4.01 2.48 -10.37
CA ASN A 190 4.40 2.32 -8.98
C ASN A 190 5.20 3.49 -8.36
N ASP A 191 5.49 4.56 -9.09
CA ASP A 191 6.46 5.60 -8.71
C ASP A 191 5.84 6.86 -8.07
N PHE A 192 4.51 6.97 -8.00
CA PHE A 192 3.85 8.12 -7.35
C PHE A 192 4.01 8.16 -5.82
N SER A 193 4.78 7.25 -5.21
CA SER A 193 4.99 7.24 -3.76
C SER A 193 5.98 8.33 -3.33
N GLY A 194 5.44 9.40 -2.72
CA GLY A 194 6.24 10.37 -1.96
C GLY A 194 6.42 11.74 -2.60
N TYR A 195 6.13 11.88 -3.89
CA TYR A 195 6.06 13.18 -4.54
C TYR A 195 4.60 13.51 -4.80
N ARG A 196 4.12 14.52 -4.07
CA ARG A 196 2.88 15.23 -4.40
C ARG A 196 2.99 15.62 -5.88
N LEU A 197 2.26 14.94 -6.76
CA LEU A 197 2.13 15.41 -8.13
C LEU A 197 1.71 16.87 -8.08
N SER A 198 2.39 17.74 -8.82
CA SER A 198 1.94 19.13 -8.92
C SER A 198 0.50 19.15 -9.44
N GLU A 199 -0.29 20.15 -9.04
CA GLU A 199 -1.68 20.26 -9.50
C GLU A 199 -1.75 20.27 -11.04
N ASP A 200 -0.78 20.94 -11.68
CA ASP A 200 -0.61 20.99 -13.13
C ASP A 200 -0.38 19.62 -13.77
N ALA A 201 0.30 18.70 -13.07
CA ALA A 201 0.56 17.35 -13.56
C ALA A 201 -0.62 16.38 -13.31
N GLN A 202 -1.47 16.67 -12.32
CA GLN A 202 -2.62 15.81 -11.99
C GLN A 202 -3.73 15.91 -13.05
N GLY A 203 -4.04 17.13 -13.51
CA GLY A 203 -5.14 17.38 -14.46
C GLY A 203 -5.07 16.54 -15.73
N PRO A 204 -3.93 16.53 -16.45
CA PRO A 204 -3.74 15.71 -17.65
C PRO A 204 -3.93 14.21 -17.40
N LEU A 205 -3.42 13.68 -16.27
CA LEU A 205 -3.53 12.25 -15.93
C LEU A 205 -4.98 11.83 -15.64
N ILE A 206 -5.72 12.67 -14.89
CA ILE A 206 -7.14 12.44 -14.61
C ILE A 206 -7.96 12.48 -15.89
N LYS A 207 -7.71 13.49 -16.75
CA LYS A 207 -8.41 13.64 -18.02
C LYS A 207 -8.13 12.47 -18.98
N GLU A 208 -6.87 12.04 -19.05
CA GLU A 208 -6.49 10.90 -19.88
C GLU A 208 -7.18 9.62 -19.43
N LEU A 209 -7.13 9.31 -18.12
CA LEU A 209 -7.85 8.17 -17.57
C LEU A 209 -9.35 8.24 -17.89
N GLU A 210 -9.98 9.39 -17.67
CA GLU A 210 -11.41 9.57 -17.95
C GLU A 210 -11.75 9.35 -19.42
N ASN A 211 -10.97 9.91 -20.35
CA ASN A 211 -11.15 9.72 -21.79
C ASN A 211 -11.05 8.23 -22.17
N ARG A 212 -10.02 7.55 -21.67
CA ARG A 212 -9.81 6.12 -21.94
C ARG A 212 -10.94 5.26 -21.37
N LEU A 213 -11.39 5.56 -20.16
CA LEU A 213 -12.50 4.83 -19.52
C LEU A 213 -13.88 5.16 -20.12
N GLN A 214 -14.04 6.32 -20.74
CA GLN A 214 -15.24 6.67 -21.50
C GLN A 214 -15.32 5.89 -22.83
N ASN A 215 -14.18 5.58 -23.44
CA ASN A 215 -14.14 4.76 -24.64
C ASN A 215 -14.36 3.28 -24.31
N GLU A 216 -15.51 2.72 -24.71
CA GLU A 216 -15.87 1.32 -24.43
C GLU A 216 -14.96 0.30 -25.10
N THR A 217 -14.24 0.69 -26.16
CA THR A 217 -13.31 -0.18 -26.89
C THR A 217 -11.85 -0.01 -26.45
N ASP A 218 -11.56 0.88 -25.50
CA ASP A 218 -10.20 1.04 -24.97
C ASP A 218 -9.80 -0.21 -24.17
N MET A 219 -8.64 -0.78 -24.49
CA MET A 219 -8.15 -1.99 -23.85
C MET A 219 -7.89 -1.82 -22.35
N LEU A 220 -7.52 -0.62 -21.87
CA LEU A 220 -7.36 -0.37 -20.44
C LEU A 220 -8.67 -0.59 -19.70
N ARG A 221 -9.79 -0.16 -20.27
CA ARG A 221 -11.12 -0.38 -19.66
C ARG A 221 -11.40 -1.88 -19.53
N ILE A 222 -11.13 -2.65 -20.58
CA ILE A 222 -11.35 -4.11 -20.61
C ILE A 222 -10.44 -4.80 -19.57
N TRP A 223 -9.15 -4.50 -19.57
CA TRP A 223 -8.20 -5.11 -18.63
C TRP A 223 -8.51 -4.76 -17.16
N LEU A 224 -8.99 -3.55 -16.89
CA LEU A 224 -9.45 -3.17 -15.56
C LEU A 224 -10.73 -3.93 -15.15
N GLN A 225 -11.66 -4.17 -16.09
CA GLN A 225 -12.84 -5.00 -15.83
C GLN A 225 -12.44 -6.44 -15.47
N ASP A 226 -11.53 -7.04 -16.24
CA ASP A 226 -11.01 -8.39 -15.97
C ASP A 226 -10.31 -8.47 -14.59
N ALA A 227 -9.58 -7.41 -14.21
CA ALA A 227 -8.86 -7.33 -12.94
C ALA A 227 -9.74 -7.06 -11.72
N ARG A 228 -11.03 -6.71 -11.91
CA ARG A 228 -11.91 -6.24 -10.84
C ARG A 228 -12.01 -7.21 -9.67
N GLY A 229 -12.31 -8.48 -9.96
CA GLY A 229 -12.53 -9.48 -8.90
C GLY A 229 -11.29 -9.69 -8.03
N LEU A 230 -10.11 -9.76 -8.65
CA LEU A 230 -8.85 -9.91 -7.92
C LEU A 230 -8.51 -8.65 -7.12
N CYS A 231 -8.75 -7.47 -7.68
CA CYS A 231 -8.55 -6.20 -6.99
C CYS A 231 -9.42 -6.10 -5.73
N GLU A 232 -10.70 -6.45 -5.82
CA GLU A 232 -11.63 -6.48 -4.68
C GLU A 232 -11.21 -7.52 -3.63
N ALA A 233 -10.81 -8.72 -4.05
CA ALA A 233 -10.29 -9.75 -3.15
C ALA A 233 -9.02 -9.31 -2.41
N ILE A 234 -8.11 -8.61 -3.10
CA ILE A 234 -6.88 -8.08 -2.49
C ILE A 234 -7.17 -6.88 -1.58
N LEU A 235 -8.03 -5.94 -1.93
CA LEU A 235 -8.19 -4.72 -1.11
C LEU A 235 -9.22 -4.84 0.00
N VAL A 236 -10.29 -5.61 -0.23
CA VAL A 236 -11.47 -5.65 0.68
C VAL A 236 -11.69 -7.04 1.27
N GLY A 237 -11.35 -8.10 0.53
CA GLY A 237 -11.56 -9.48 1.00
C GLY A 237 -10.76 -9.85 2.26
N PRO A 238 -10.97 -11.03 2.84
CA PRO A 238 -10.07 -11.58 3.85
C PRO A 238 -8.65 -11.79 3.27
N THR A 239 -7.64 -11.88 4.14
CA THR A 239 -6.28 -12.25 3.71
C THR A 239 -6.31 -13.64 3.09
N PRO A 240 -5.97 -13.76 1.79
CA PRO A 240 -6.08 -15.04 1.11
C PRO A 240 -4.96 -15.99 1.52
N VAL A 241 -5.36 -17.15 2.04
CA VAL A 241 -4.44 -18.24 2.41
C VAL A 241 -4.02 -19.05 1.17
N ALA A 242 -4.92 -19.21 0.20
CA ALA A 242 -4.63 -19.89 -1.06
C ALA A 242 -3.72 -19.03 -1.96
N SER A 243 -2.87 -19.70 -2.75
CA SER A 243 -2.08 -19.07 -3.82
C SER A 243 -2.97 -18.72 -5.01
N PHE A 244 -2.81 -17.52 -5.55
CA PHE A 244 -3.40 -17.11 -6.82
C PHE A 244 -2.37 -17.22 -7.93
N ASN A 245 -2.84 -17.21 -9.18
CA ASN A 245 -1.92 -17.20 -10.31
C ASN A 245 -1.07 -15.93 -10.35
N ILE A 246 -1.58 -14.78 -9.89
CA ILE A 246 -0.81 -13.53 -9.79
C ILE A 246 0.48 -13.69 -8.95
N ASP A 247 0.54 -14.66 -8.04
CA ASP A 247 1.75 -14.94 -7.24
C ASP A 247 2.93 -15.43 -8.11
N LYS A 248 2.64 -15.94 -9.30
CA LYS A 248 3.64 -16.43 -10.27
C LYS A 248 4.11 -15.33 -11.22
N TYR A 249 3.46 -14.17 -11.22
CA TYR A 249 3.72 -13.10 -12.19
C TYR A 249 5.17 -12.59 -12.13
N ASN A 250 5.76 -12.48 -10.93
CA ASN A 250 7.12 -11.96 -10.77
C ASN A 250 8.18 -12.82 -11.49
N PHE A 251 7.91 -14.11 -11.73
CA PHE A 251 8.80 -14.99 -12.52
C PHE A 251 8.69 -14.75 -14.03
N GLN A 252 7.66 -14.02 -14.47
CA GLN A 252 7.39 -13.76 -15.89
C GLN A 252 7.31 -12.27 -16.25
N ALA A 253 7.56 -11.36 -15.30
CA ALA A 253 7.39 -9.92 -15.48
C ALA A 253 8.24 -9.33 -16.63
N GLU A 254 9.39 -9.95 -16.91
CA GLU A 254 10.32 -9.53 -17.97
C GLU A 254 9.82 -9.85 -19.38
N PHE A 255 8.95 -10.86 -19.54
CA PHE A 255 8.44 -11.29 -20.86
C PHE A 255 7.30 -10.40 -21.35
N ASP A 256 7.11 -10.33 -22.66
CA ASP A 256 5.97 -9.64 -23.25
C ASP A 256 4.66 -10.26 -22.76
N MET A 257 3.70 -9.40 -22.42
CA MET A 257 2.40 -9.82 -21.91
C MET A 257 1.44 -9.98 -23.08
N THR A 258 0.68 -11.07 -23.12
CA THR A 258 -0.49 -11.22 -23.98
C THR A 258 -1.78 -11.05 -23.19
N ASP A 259 -2.90 -10.85 -23.86
CA ASP A 259 -4.20 -10.70 -23.19
C ASP A 259 -4.63 -12.00 -22.49
N ASP A 260 -4.34 -13.15 -23.09
CA ASP A 260 -4.62 -14.46 -22.48
C ASP A 260 -3.77 -14.69 -21.22
N GLN A 261 -2.48 -14.29 -21.25
CA GLN A 261 -1.62 -14.35 -20.07
C GLN A 261 -2.12 -13.40 -18.98
N PHE A 262 -2.51 -12.18 -19.35
CA PHE A 262 -3.09 -11.22 -18.41
C PHE A 262 -4.33 -11.80 -17.71
N ARG A 263 -5.29 -12.31 -18.49
CA ARG A 263 -6.52 -12.94 -17.96
C ARG A 263 -6.20 -14.16 -17.10
N PHE A 264 -5.21 -14.96 -17.47
CA PHE A 264 -4.76 -16.08 -16.64
C PHE A 264 -4.33 -15.62 -15.23
N TYR A 265 -3.64 -14.48 -15.12
CA TYR A 265 -3.22 -13.93 -13.83
C TYR A 265 -4.36 -13.32 -13.01
N VAL A 266 -5.27 -12.59 -13.66
CA VAL A 266 -6.29 -11.80 -12.93
C VAL A 266 -7.63 -12.51 -12.73
N CYS A 267 -8.02 -13.44 -13.59
CA CYS A 267 -9.31 -14.13 -13.50
C CYS A 267 -9.22 -15.49 -12.79
N SER A 268 -8.04 -16.09 -12.69
CA SER A 268 -7.89 -17.45 -12.18
C SER A 268 -7.65 -17.49 -10.67
N GLY A 269 -8.52 -18.17 -9.94
CA GLY A 269 -8.41 -18.35 -8.48
C GLY A 269 -9.51 -17.70 -7.64
N LEU A 270 -10.56 -17.15 -8.28
CA LEU A 270 -11.74 -16.58 -7.62
C LEU A 270 -12.93 -17.57 -7.54
N ASN A 271 -12.66 -18.87 -7.61
CA ASN A 271 -13.67 -19.93 -7.51
C ASN A 271 -13.99 -20.27 -6.05
#